data_AF-A0A1H5KMY8-F1
#
_entry.id   AF-A0A1H5KMY8-F1
#
_cell.length_a   1.000
_cell.length_b   1.000
_cell.length_c   1.000
_cell.angle_alpha   90.00
_cell.angle_beta   90.00
_cell.angle_gamma   90.00
#
_symmetry.space_group_name_H-M   'P 1'
#
loop_
_entity.id
_entity.type
_entity.pdbx_description
1 polymer ?
#
loop_
_entity_poly.entity_id
_entity_poly.type
_entity_poly.pdbx_seq_one_letter_code
_entity_poly.pdbx_strand_id
1 'polypeptide(L)'
;MAAAPHTAQPQQTTTPAGQPLTLEARLAAREADMTLRLEAAAIAHEVNVAHLATDPLDVADIITAPDAPALQPPVTSTTLTELYPTPVAALLQRAHNRLLTGGWCSGALVDEEGARCMLGAIRIEARGDRDLETDAAVVVLDVIRRSFGEDIDSVPSFNDAWAVGRIPIRMVGEAARLADASGL
;
A
#
# COMPACT_ATOMS: atom_id res chain seq x y z
N MET A 1 38.80 -76.55 15.25
CA MET A 1 37.38 -76.60 14.89
C MET A 1 36.62 -75.76 15.91
N ALA A 2 36.20 -74.56 15.54
CA ALA A 2 35.50 -73.63 16.42
C ALA A 2 34.14 -73.28 15.78
N ALA A 3 33.06 -73.51 16.52
CA ALA A 3 31.70 -73.16 16.10
C ALA A 3 31.35 -71.76 16.64
N ALA A 4 30.92 -70.87 15.75
CA ALA A 4 30.51 -69.51 16.11
C ALA A 4 29.02 -69.50 16.54
N PRO A 5 28.64 -68.73 17.58
CA PRO A 5 27.25 -68.59 17.99
C PRO A 5 26.52 -67.62 17.05
N HIS A 6 25.31 -67.99 16.64
CA HIS A 6 24.39 -67.10 15.92
C HIS A 6 23.71 -66.17 16.92
N THR A 7 23.97 -64.87 16.81
CA THR A 7 23.25 -63.81 17.52
C THR A 7 21.89 -63.61 16.87
N ALA A 8 20.81 -63.88 17.62
CA ALA A 8 19.44 -63.59 17.21
C ALA A 8 19.22 -62.06 17.14
N GLN A 9 18.79 -61.55 15.99
CA GLN A 9 18.35 -60.17 15.84
C GLN A 9 16.98 -59.95 16.53
N PRO A 10 16.77 -58.83 17.23
CA PRO A 10 15.47 -58.48 17.79
C PRO A 10 14.46 -58.15 16.68
N GLN A 11 13.31 -58.83 16.69
CA GLN A 11 12.18 -58.53 15.81
C GLN A 11 11.65 -57.12 16.11
N GLN A 12 11.66 -56.26 15.10
CA GLN A 12 11.01 -54.96 15.15
C GLN A 12 9.49 -55.15 15.11
N THR A 13 8.81 -54.73 16.17
CA THR A 13 7.35 -54.60 16.21
C THR A 13 6.97 -53.40 15.34
N THR A 14 6.40 -53.65 14.16
CA THR A 14 5.79 -52.61 13.33
C THR A 14 4.47 -52.17 13.97
N THR A 15 4.46 -50.99 14.59
CA THR A 15 3.23 -50.28 14.92
C THR A 15 2.46 -50.01 13.62
N PRO A 16 1.17 -50.37 13.49
CA PRO A 16 0.41 -50.06 12.30
C PRO A 16 0.33 -48.54 12.15
N ALA A 17 0.83 -48.03 11.02
CA ALA A 17 0.64 -46.64 10.64
C ALA A 17 -0.88 -46.38 10.52
N GLY A 18 -1.38 -45.38 11.26
CA GLY A 18 -2.76 -44.94 11.15
C GLY A 18 -3.09 -44.63 9.69
N GLN A 19 -4.28 -45.05 9.23
CA GLN A 19 -4.72 -44.79 7.87
C GLN A 19 -4.65 -43.28 7.58
N PRO A 20 -4.18 -42.88 6.39
CA PRO A 20 -4.16 -41.47 6.01
C PRO A 20 -5.59 -40.92 6.01
N LEU A 21 -5.77 -39.76 6.64
CA LEU A 21 -7.06 -39.05 6.63
C LEU A 21 -7.50 -38.81 5.18
N THR A 22 -8.79 -39.05 4.92
CA THR A 22 -9.41 -38.70 3.65
C THR A 22 -9.33 -37.20 3.42
N LEU A 23 -9.46 -36.77 2.16
CA LEU A 23 -9.51 -35.34 1.81
C LEU A 23 -10.61 -34.61 2.61
N GLU A 24 -11.80 -35.21 2.69
CA GLU A 24 -12.94 -34.66 3.45
C GLU A 24 -12.61 -34.47 4.93
N ALA A 25 -11.96 -35.46 5.56
CA ALA A 25 -11.57 -35.35 6.97
C ALA A 25 -10.53 -34.22 7.19
N ARG A 26 -9.64 -34.00 6.21
CA ARG A 26 -8.65 -32.91 6.26
C ARG A 26 -9.31 -31.54 6.06
N LEU A 27 -10.30 -31.44 5.17
CA LEU A 27 -11.05 -30.21 4.92
C LEU A 27 -11.91 -29.85 6.13
N ALA A 28 -12.66 -30.80 6.68
CA ALA A 28 -13.46 -30.59 7.89
C ALA A 28 -12.61 -30.15 9.09
N ALA A 29 -11.42 -30.74 9.27
CA ALA A 29 -10.48 -30.31 10.31
C ALA A 29 -9.98 -28.88 10.10
N ARG A 30 -9.76 -28.47 8.84
CA ARG A 30 -9.34 -27.10 8.51
C ARG A 30 -10.45 -26.07 8.65
N GLU A 31 -11.67 -26.44 8.29
CA GLU A 31 -12.85 -25.60 8.49
C GLU A 31 -13.06 -25.35 9.99
N ALA A 32 -13.03 -26.41 10.82
CA ALA A 32 -13.16 -26.28 12.27
C ALA A 32 -12.05 -25.40 12.90
N ASP A 33 -10.80 -25.59 12.48
CA ASP A 33 -9.65 -24.75 12.90
C ASP A 33 -9.86 -23.28 12.53
N MET A 34 -10.31 -23.00 11.30
CA MET A 34 -10.58 -21.63 10.86
C MET A 34 -11.75 -20.99 11.57
N THR A 35 -12.85 -21.72 11.80
CA THR A 35 -13.99 -21.23 12.57
C THR A 35 -13.57 -20.80 13.97
N LEU A 36 -12.82 -21.65 14.68
CA LEU A 36 -12.31 -21.32 16.02
C LEU A 36 -11.39 -20.09 16.02
N ARG A 37 -10.53 -19.95 15.00
CA ARG A 37 -9.66 -18.77 14.86
C ARG A 37 -10.44 -17.49 14.61
N LEU A 38 -11.52 -17.56 13.82
CA LEU A 38 -12.38 -16.42 13.54
C LEU A 38 -13.20 -16.02 14.77
N GLU A 39 -13.76 -16.99 15.50
CA GLU A 39 -14.46 -16.74 16.77
C GLU A 39 -13.53 -16.09 17.80
N ALA A 40 -12.30 -16.60 17.96
CA ALA A 40 -11.31 -16.01 18.85
C ALA A 40 -10.92 -14.57 18.43
N ALA A 41 -10.77 -14.33 17.12
CA ALA A 41 -10.47 -13.00 16.59
C ALA A 41 -11.62 -12.01 16.80
N ALA A 42 -12.87 -12.46 16.64
CA ALA A 42 -14.05 -11.65 16.90
C ALA A 42 -14.12 -11.20 18.37
N ILE A 43 -13.94 -12.14 19.30
CA ILE A 43 -13.91 -11.83 20.74
C ILE A 43 -12.76 -10.86 21.08
N ALA A 44 -11.56 -11.12 20.55
CA ALA A 44 -10.41 -10.24 20.77
C ALA A 44 -10.66 -8.82 20.21
N HIS A 45 -11.33 -8.72 19.07
CA HIS A 45 -11.74 -7.44 18.50
C HIS A 45 -12.73 -6.72 19.42
N GLU A 46 -13.83 -7.38 19.82
CA GLU A 46 -14.85 -6.82 20.72
C GLU A 46 -14.23 -6.30 22.03
N VAL A 47 -13.34 -7.06 22.65
CA VAL A 47 -12.62 -6.63 23.88
C VAL A 47 -11.74 -5.42 23.59
N ASN A 48 -10.97 -5.44 22.50
CA ASN A 48 -10.07 -4.33 22.16
C ASN A 48 -10.85 -3.04 21.83
N VAL A 49 -12.02 -3.12 21.21
CA VAL A 49 -12.80 -1.92 20.86
C VAL A 49 -13.74 -1.46 21.97
N ALA A 50 -13.98 -2.25 23.02
CA ALA A 50 -14.95 -1.93 24.08
C ALA A 50 -14.70 -0.59 24.81
N HIS A 51 -13.48 -0.05 24.77
CA HIS A 51 -13.12 1.23 25.39
C HIS A 51 -13.21 2.42 24.44
N LEU A 52 -13.46 2.19 23.15
CA LEU A 52 -13.65 3.24 22.16
C LEU A 52 -15.11 3.68 22.18
N ALA A 53 -15.35 4.96 22.50
CA ALA A 53 -16.67 5.58 22.34
C ALA A 53 -16.91 5.90 20.86
N THR A 54 -17.08 4.86 20.05
CA THR A 54 -17.38 4.98 18.61
C THR A 54 -18.75 4.39 18.34
N ASP A 55 -19.67 5.23 17.89
CA ASP A 55 -20.92 4.76 17.31
C ASP A 55 -20.61 3.88 16.08
N PRO A 56 -21.27 2.73 15.91
CA PRO A 56 -21.13 1.93 14.70
C PRO A 56 -21.43 2.81 13.49
N LEU A 57 -20.44 2.95 12.61
CA LEU A 57 -20.56 3.74 11.40
C LEU A 57 -21.62 3.10 10.50
N ASP A 58 -22.77 3.77 10.33
CA ASP A 58 -23.78 3.31 9.39
C ASP A 58 -23.26 3.48 7.96
N VAL A 59 -23.05 2.34 7.29
CA VAL A 59 -22.55 2.32 5.91
C VAL A 59 -23.56 2.98 4.96
N ALA A 60 -24.86 3.03 5.31
CA ALA A 60 -25.88 3.73 4.54
C ALA A 60 -25.70 5.26 4.57
N ASP A 61 -25.16 5.82 5.65
CA ASP A 61 -24.87 7.27 5.77
C ASP A 61 -23.64 7.70 4.94
N ILE A 62 -22.77 6.76 4.57
CA ILE A 62 -21.58 7.04 3.76
C ILE A 62 -21.91 7.00 2.26
N ILE A 63 -22.93 6.26 1.85
CA ILE A 63 -23.37 6.21 0.45
C ILE A 63 -24.29 7.41 0.18
N THR A 64 -23.70 8.60 0.10
CA THR A 64 -24.31 9.68 -0.67
C THR A 64 -24.15 9.31 -2.14
N ALA A 65 -25.13 8.58 -2.68
CA ALA A 65 -25.30 8.53 -4.13
C ALA A 65 -25.48 9.98 -4.62
N PRO A 66 -24.80 10.43 -5.69
CA PRO A 66 -25.04 11.76 -6.22
C PRO A 66 -26.47 11.79 -6.77
N ASP A 67 -27.39 12.41 -6.04
CA ASP A 67 -28.73 12.71 -6.54
C ASP A 67 -28.62 13.71 -7.68
N ALA A 68 -28.70 13.19 -8.91
CA ALA A 68 -28.76 13.90 -10.19
C ALA A 68 -27.58 14.87 -10.48
N PRO A 69 -27.18 15.02 -11.75
CA PRO A 69 -26.23 16.06 -12.12
C PRO A 69 -26.94 17.42 -12.04
N ALA A 70 -27.00 18.01 -10.85
CA ALA A 70 -27.01 19.46 -10.78
C ALA A 70 -25.72 19.91 -11.47
N LEU A 71 -25.84 20.76 -12.49
CA LEU A 71 -24.72 21.44 -13.13
C LEU A 71 -23.96 22.22 -12.07
N GLN A 72 -23.03 21.55 -11.39
CA GLN A 72 -22.12 22.19 -10.46
C GLN A 72 -21.17 23.06 -11.28
N PRO A 73 -20.95 24.33 -10.89
CA PRO A 73 -19.89 25.12 -11.49
C PRO A 73 -18.57 24.36 -11.33
N PRO A 74 -17.61 24.52 -12.25
CA PRO A 74 -16.36 23.79 -12.20
C PRO A 74 -15.74 23.94 -10.82
N VAL A 75 -15.41 22.81 -10.20
CA VAL A 75 -14.51 22.75 -9.03
C VAL A 75 -13.19 23.38 -9.44
N THR A 76 -13.13 24.71 -9.35
CA THR A 76 -11.92 25.47 -9.39
C THR A 76 -11.10 25.06 -8.17
N SER A 77 -9.79 25.14 -8.31
CA SER A 77 -8.71 24.72 -7.41
C SER A 77 -8.83 25.12 -5.92
N THR A 78 -9.90 25.81 -5.53
CA THR A 78 -10.19 26.37 -4.22
C THR A 78 -10.20 25.31 -3.10
N THR A 79 -10.69 24.08 -3.34
CA THR A 79 -10.76 23.05 -2.28
C THR A 79 -9.42 22.39 -1.96
N LEU A 80 -8.52 22.26 -2.95
CA LEU A 80 -7.17 21.72 -2.71
C LEU A 80 -6.26 22.74 -2.07
N THR A 81 -6.40 24.03 -2.42
CA THR A 81 -5.71 25.11 -1.72
C THR A 81 -6.17 25.24 -0.27
N GLU A 82 -7.42 24.90 0.04
CA GLU A 82 -7.93 24.86 1.42
C GLU A 82 -7.27 23.75 2.28
N LEU A 83 -6.92 22.61 1.66
CA LEU A 83 -6.26 21.50 2.35
C LEU A 83 -4.73 21.59 2.35
N TYR A 84 -4.16 22.24 1.34
CA TYR A 84 -2.72 22.45 1.17
C TYR A 84 -2.50 23.93 0.82
N PRO A 85 -2.42 24.81 1.84
CA PRO A 85 -2.31 26.26 1.64
C PRO A 85 -1.01 26.67 0.96
N THR A 86 0.01 25.83 0.99
CA THR A 86 1.35 26.18 0.52
C THR A 86 1.59 25.67 -0.91
N PRO A 87 2.27 26.45 -1.79
CA PRO A 87 2.35 26.14 -3.22
C PRO A 87 2.97 24.78 -3.55
N VAL A 88 4.05 24.38 -2.87
CA VAL A 88 4.72 23.11 -3.13
C VAL A 88 3.84 21.94 -2.70
N ALA A 89 3.23 22.03 -1.51
CA ALA A 89 2.31 21.01 -1.03
C ALA A 89 1.10 20.84 -1.97
N ALA A 90 0.49 21.94 -2.42
CA ALA A 90 -0.62 21.90 -3.36
C ALA A 90 -0.23 21.29 -4.71
N LEU A 91 0.97 21.58 -5.22
CA LEU A 91 1.48 20.94 -6.44
C LEU A 91 1.65 19.44 -6.24
N LEU A 92 2.34 19.02 -5.19
CA LEU A 92 2.62 17.62 -4.91
C LEU A 92 1.34 16.81 -4.71
N GLN A 93 0.31 17.39 -4.08
CA GLN A 93 -0.99 16.74 -3.96
C GLN A 93 -1.65 16.53 -5.34
N ARG A 94 -1.61 17.52 -6.24
CA ARG A 94 -2.14 17.35 -7.61
C ARG A 94 -1.34 16.30 -8.38
N ALA A 95 -0.02 16.29 -8.24
CA ALA A 95 0.85 15.30 -8.87
C ALA A 95 0.53 13.89 -8.36
N HIS A 96 0.35 13.72 -7.05
CA HIS A 96 -0.07 12.46 -6.43
C HIS A 96 -1.42 11.98 -6.98
N ASN A 97 -2.43 12.87 -7.00
CA ASN A 97 -3.74 12.55 -7.55
C ASN A 97 -3.65 12.14 -9.03
N ARG A 98 -2.84 12.84 -9.82
CA ARG A 98 -2.62 12.51 -11.24
C ARG A 98 -2.03 11.12 -11.42
N LEU A 99 -1.10 10.70 -10.56
CA LEU A 99 -0.52 9.36 -10.64
C LEU A 99 -1.52 8.28 -10.21
N LEU A 100 -2.37 8.56 -9.21
CA LEU A 100 -3.41 7.63 -8.77
C LEU A 100 -4.47 7.40 -9.84
N THR A 101 -4.91 8.45 -10.53
CA THR A 101 -6.01 8.36 -11.49
C THR A 101 -5.56 8.14 -12.93
N GLY A 102 -4.40 8.68 -13.29
CA GLY A 102 -3.84 8.64 -14.65
C GLY A 102 -2.80 7.54 -14.86
N GLY A 103 -2.46 6.79 -13.82
CA GLY A 103 -1.47 5.74 -13.88
C GLY A 103 -0.03 6.23 -13.69
N TRP A 104 0.86 5.26 -13.49
CA TRP A 104 2.28 5.48 -13.28
C TRP A 104 3.11 4.65 -14.26
N CYS A 105 4.24 5.20 -14.71
CA CYS A 105 5.21 4.51 -15.55
C CYS A 105 6.67 4.69 -15.08
N SER A 106 7.53 3.75 -15.51
CA SER A 106 8.99 3.78 -15.34
C SER A 106 9.69 4.00 -16.68
N GLY A 107 10.88 4.62 -16.65
CA GLY A 107 11.76 4.76 -17.82
C GLY A 107 11.36 5.84 -18.83
N ALA A 108 10.22 6.51 -18.61
CA ALA A 108 9.74 7.61 -19.43
C ALA A 108 9.04 8.68 -18.57
N LEU A 109 8.97 9.92 -19.06
CA LEU A 109 8.17 10.98 -18.41
C LEU A 109 6.66 10.74 -18.58
N VAL A 110 6.29 10.19 -19.74
CA VAL A 110 4.94 9.80 -20.12
C VAL A 110 5.07 8.57 -21.01
N ASP A 111 4.26 7.53 -20.81
CA ASP A 111 4.20 6.36 -21.70
C ASP A 111 3.17 6.53 -22.83
N GLU A 112 3.00 5.49 -23.65
CA GLU A 112 2.10 5.50 -24.82
C GLU A 112 0.63 5.61 -24.40
N GLU A 113 0.27 5.09 -23.23
CA GLU A 113 -1.05 5.15 -22.62
C GLU A 113 -1.32 6.46 -21.86
N GLY A 114 -0.31 7.31 -21.69
CA GLY A 114 -0.41 8.62 -21.03
C GLY A 114 -0.14 8.61 -19.52
N ALA A 115 0.24 7.46 -18.95
CA ALA A 115 0.69 7.35 -17.57
C ALA A 115 2.04 8.04 -17.39
N ARG A 116 2.37 8.46 -16.16
CA ARG A 116 3.51 9.35 -15.90
C ARG A 116 4.42 8.83 -14.81
N CYS A 117 5.73 9.11 -14.92
CA CYS A 117 6.62 8.95 -13.79
C CYS A 117 6.42 10.09 -12.77
N MET A 118 7.05 9.97 -11.59
CA MET A 118 6.96 11.01 -10.55
C MET A 118 7.34 12.41 -11.07
N LEU A 119 8.48 12.53 -11.75
CA LEU A 119 8.95 13.82 -12.28
C LEU A 119 8.03 14.33 -13.41
N GLY A 120 7.50 13.43 -14.25
CA GLY A 120 6.55 13.77 -15.30
C GLY A 120 5.22 14.28 -14.76
N ALA A 121 4.78 13.81 -13.59
CA ALA A 121 3.60 14.31 -12.88
C ALA A 121 3.86 15.66 -12.21
N ILE A 122 5.02 15.86 -11.57
CA ILE A 122 5.41 17.15 -10.99
C ILE A 122 5.48 18.22 -12.09
N ARG A 123 6.19 17.94 -13.19
CA ARG A 123 6.39 18.89 -14.30
C ARG A 123 5.09 19.38 -14.92
N ILE A 124 4.13 18.48 -15.16
CA ILE A 124 2.84 18.90 -15.73
C ILE A 124 2.01 19.73 -14.75
N GLU A 125 2.09 19.43 -13.44
CA GLU A 125 1.37 20.17 -12.41
C GLU A 125 2.04 21.48 -11.99
N ALA A 126 3.33 21.65 -12.29
CA ALA A 126 4.07 22.89 -12.18
C ALA A 126 3.68 23.92 -13.26
N ARG A 127 3.02 23.48 -14.35
CA ARG A 127 2.50 24.34 -15.43
C ARG A 127 3.56 25.28 -16.04
N GLY A 128 4.82 24.84 -16.06
CA GLY A 128 5.95 25.60 -16.60
C GLY A 128 6.71 26.46 -15.59
N ASP A 129 6.26 26.51 -14.33
CA ASP A 129 7.01 27.12 -13.23
C ASP A 129 8.19 26.21 -12.83
N ARG A 130 9.40 26.60 -13.24
CA ARG A 130 10.61 25.80 -13.05
C ARG A 130 11.12 25.82 -11.61
N ASP A 131 10.88 26.91 -10.89
CA ASP A 131 11.32 27.03 -9.51
C ASP A 131 10.43 26.13 -8.64
N LEU A 132 9.11 26.20 -8.88
CA LEU A 132 8.15 25.34 -8.20
C LEU A 132 8.32 23.85 -8.54
N GLU A 133 8.63 23.51 -9.80
CA GLU A 133 9.01 22.14 -10.19
C GLU A 133 10.23 21.65 -9.41
N THR A 134 11.25 22.52 -9.29
CA THR A 134 12.52 22.20 -8.63
C THR A 134 12.31 21.99 -7.14
N ASP A 135 11.62 22.91 -6.45
CA ASP A 135 11.34 22.82 -5.03
C ASP A 135 10.53 21.56 -4.69
N ALA A 136 9.50 21.26 -5.50
CA ALA A 136 8.73 20.02 -5.36
C ALA A 136 9.59 18.76 -5.52
N ALA A 137 10.48 18.73 -6.53
CA ALA A 137 11.38 17.60 -6.73
C ALA A 137 12.38 17.42 -5.57
N VAL A 138 12.86 18.52 -4.97
CA VAL A 138 13.72 18.50 -3.79
C VAL A 138 13.01 17.88 -2.59
N VAL A 139 11.77 18.30 -2.30
CA VAL A 139 11.00 17.73 -1.18
C VAL A 139 10.73 16.24 -1.38
N VAL A 140 10.42 15.82 -2.61
CA VAL A 140 10.25 14.38 -2.92
C VAL A 140 11.55 13.60 -2.70
N LEU A 141 12.70 14.14 -3.14
CA LEU A 141 13.99 13.50 -2.92
C LEU A 141 14.33 13.39 -1.42
N ASP A 142 14.04 14.42 -0.63
CA ASP A 142 14.22 14.40 0.82
C ASP A 142 13.38 13.30 1.49
N VAL A 143 12.09 13.18 1.14
CA VAL A 143 11.23 12.08 1.63
C VAL A 143 11.77 10.70 1.24
N ILE A 144 12.24 10.56 0.01
CA ILE A 144 12.83 9.30 -0.48
C ILE A 144 14.08 8.97 0.35
N ARG A 145 14.99 9.92 0.56
CA ARG A 145 16.23 9.69 1.31
C ARG A 145 15.97 9.33 2.76
N ARG A 146 15.04 10.02 3.42
CA ARG A 146 14.59 9.70 4.78
C ARG A 146 14.02 8.30 4.91
N SER A 147 13.42 7.77 3.84
CA SER A 147 12.74 6.47 3.86
C SER A 147 13.63 5.31 3.39
N PHE A 148 14.57 5.56 2.49
CA PHE A 148 15.29 4.51 1.77
C PHE A 148 16.83 4.62 1.84
N GLY A 149 17.37 5.76 2.29
CA GLY A 149 18.81 5.98 2.41
C GLY A 149 19.28 7.26 1.71
N GLU A 150 20.32 7.88 2.26
CA GLU A 150 20.93 9.11 1.73
C GLU A 150 21.67 8.91 0.39
N ASP A 151 21.97 7.66 0.03
CA ASP A 151 22.63 7.26 -1.22
C ASP A 151 21.72 7.34 -2.45
N ILE A 152 20.43 7.67 -2.28
CA ILE A 152 19.54 7.91 -3.41
C ILE A 152 19.88 9.24 -4.08
N ASP A 153 20.37 9.15 -5.32
CA ASP A 153 20.88 10.32 -6.04
C ASP A 153 19.80 11.21 -6.66
N SER A 154 18.65 10.63 -7.07
CA SER A 154 17.64 11.39 -7.82
C SER A 154 16.24 10.77 -7.77
N VAL A 155 15.22 11.61 -8.00
CA VAL A 155 13.83 11.17 -8.13
C VAL A 155 13.62 10.23 -9.34
N PRO A 156 14.18 10.49 -10.54
CA PRO A 156 14.07 9.57 -11.68
C PRO A 156 14.70 8.20 -11.42
N SER A 157 15.92 8.14 -10.87
CA SER A 157 16.57 6.85 -10.60
C SER A 157 15.78 6.03 -9.56
N PHE A 158 15.24 6.68 -8.53
CA PHE A 158 14.35 6.02 -7.58
C PHE A 158 13.05 5.55 -8.24
N ASN A 159 12.43 6.36 -9.11
CA ASN A 159 11.22 5.99 -9.84
C ASN A 159 11.42 4.69 -10.62
N ASP A 160 12.50 4.63 -11.39
CA ASP A 160 12.73 3.56 -12.35
C ASP A 160 13.23 2.26 -11.69
N ALA A 161 13.56 2.29 -10.39
CA ALA A 161 13.95 1.11 -9.63
C ALA A 161 12.77 0.16 -9.28
N TRP A 162 11.53 0.58 -9.52
CA TRP A 162 10.33 -0.18 -9.15
C TRP A 162 9.65 -0.79 -10.38
N ALA A 163 9.09 -1.99 -10.23
CA ALA A 163 8.24 -2.61 -11.26
C ALA A 163 6.78 -2.13 -11.20
N VAL A 164 6.36 -1.54 -10.07
CA VAL A 164 4.99 -1.09 -9.83
C VAL A 164 4.99 0.26 -9.10
N GLY A 165 4.04 1.12 -9.46
CA GLY A 165 4.01 2.51 -8.99
C GLY A 165 3.64 2.71 -7.51
N ARG A 166 3.27 1.67 -6.76
CA ARG A 166 2.77 1.82 -5.38
C ARG A 166 3.72 2.62 -4.49
N ILE A 167 5.02 2.31 -4.51
CA ILE A 167 6.01 2.99 -3.67
C ILE A 167 6.31 4.40 -4.19
N PRO A 168 6.65 4.62 -5.48
CA PRO A 168 6.80 5.97 -6.03
C PRO A 168 5.60 6.89 -5.76
N ILE A 169 4.37 6.41 -5.99
CA ILE A 169 3.15 7.18 -5.76
C ILE A 169 3.02 7.58 -4.29
N ARG A 170 3.31 6.65 -3.36
CA ARG A 170 3.28 6.93 -1.91
C ARG A 170 4.26 8.04 -1.53
N MET A 171 5.48 8.03 -2.10
CA MET A 171 6.49 9.06 -1.83
C MET A 171 6.03 10.47 -2.21
N VAL A 172 5.34 10.62 -3.34
CA VAL A 172 4.78 11.92 -3.73
C VAL A 172 3.70 12.39 -2.74
N GLY A 173 2.86 11.49 -2.26
CA GLY A 173 1.84 11.83 -1.24
C GLY A 173 2.43 12.16 0.14
N GLU A 174 3.53 11.51 0.52
CA GLU A 174 4.28 11.85 1.74
C GLU A 174 5.00 13.18 1.61
N ALA A 175 5.55 13.48 0.43
CA ALA A 175 6.16 14.77 0.14
C ALA A 175 5.15 15.92 0.21
N ALA A 176 3.90 15.72 -0.26
CA ALA A 176 2.84 16.71 -0.11
C ALA A 176 2.58 17.05 1.37
N ARG A 177 2.48 16.03 2.24
CA ARG A 177 2.30 16.23 3.70
C ARG A 177 3.52 16.88 4.36
N LEU A 178 4.73 16.52 3.93
CA LEU A 178 5.95 17.14 4.47
C LEU A 178 6.05 18.61 4.08
N ALA A 179 5.75 18.96 2.82
CA ALA A 179 5.74 20.33 2.35
C ALA A 179 4.73 21.18 3.13
N ASP A 180 3.53 20.64 3.34
CA ASP A 180 2.48 21.30 4.13
C ASP A 180 2.92 21.58 5.57
N ALA A 181 3.42 20.54 6.25
CA ALA A 181 3.93 20.65 7.61
C ALA A 181 5.14 21.61 7.74
N SER A 182 5.85 21.85 6.63
CA SER A 182 7.01 22.75 6.56
C SER A 182 6.66 24.16 6.06
N GLY A 183 5.42 24.40 5.63
CA GLY A 183 4.98 25.68 5.09
C GLY A 183 5.52 26.02 3.69
N LEU A 184 5.73 25.02 2.82
CA LEU A 184 6.34 25.14 1.48
C LEU A 184 5.34 25.05 0.33
#